data_AF-A0A3S0FLG9-F1
#
_entry.id   AF-A0A3S0FLG9-F1
#
_cell.length_a   1.000
_cell.length_b   1.000
_cell.length_c   1.000
_cell.angle_alpha   90.00
_cell.angle_beta   90.00
_cell.angle_gamma   90.00
#
_symmetry.space_group_name_H-M   'P 1'
#
loop_
_entity.id
_entity.type
_entity.pdbx_description
1 polymer ?
#
loop_
_entity_poly.entity_id
_entity_poly.type
_entity_poly.pdbx_seq_one_letter_code
_entity_poly.pdbx_strand_id
1 'polypeptide(L)'
;MKIELKNIPGSQGEEYGFDYLCIDDVIDEKSAVHMGDLTIGSKDSVTKLSILSVQELRKYFTGLSFKIDQNITEWGIELNLKLSYYADEGEYSTKMKERAIYPAEAVINIEVDVRKWNKTYSLENLITLYKVISDKYDNLIFHPDSNMLNDGDLGSFIFTVDDHMKLGEVIKLAQTNYIKVSEEVLELLPQSQLSELLVTLFEFPEEIKTACKQYLIYFGQFLADIGINANTSIKDEANKVLFTIIPEDGTEALDKIKDALEIYINAPANPNIDSQITASSDIAVLQWSANVSHLRGQVMLAQAAIQMKDATIETLQ
;
A
#
# COMPACT_ATOMS: atom_id res chain seq x y z
N MET A 1 24.53 -27.71 -0.32
CA MET A 1 23.50 -27.74 -1.37
C MET A 1 24.16 -27.35 -2.67
N LYS A 2 23.98 -28.16 -3.71
CA LYS A 2 24.48 -27.94 -5.06
C LYS A 2 23.34 -27.41 -5.91
N ILE A 3 23.44 -26.17 -6.38
CA ILE A 3 22.47 -25.53 -7.27
C ILE A 3 23.11 -25.42 -8.66
N GLU A 4 22.43 -25.94 -9.67
CA GLU A 4 22.83 -25.86 -11.07
C GLU A 4 21.64 -25.45 -11.94
N LEU A 5 21.88 -24.62 -12.95
CA LEU A 5 20.94 -24.40 -14.05
C LEU A 5 21.33 -25.34 -15.19
N LYS A 6 20.38 -26.15 -15.66
CA LYS A 6 20.62 -27.16 -16.71
C LYS A 6 19.79 -26.84 -17.96
N ASN A 7 20.42 -27.00 -19.13
CA ASN A 7 19.74 -27.07 -20.42
C ASN A 7 19.31 -28.51 -20.68
N ILE A 8 18.07 -28.72 -21.12
CA ILE A 8 17.62 -30.02 -21.61
C ILE A 8 17.63 -29.96 -23.14
N PRO A 9 18.47 -30.77 -23.82
CA PRO A 9 18.52 -30.78 -25.28
C PRO A 9 17.14 -31.02 -25.89
N GLY A 10 16.70 -30.14 -26.80
CA GLY A 10 15.41 -30.22 -27.49
C GLY A 10 14.23 -29.51 -26.82
N SER A 11 14.46 -28.74 -25.75
CA SER A 11 13.50 -27.79 -25.20
C SER A 11 13.39 -26.53 -26.09
N GLN A 12 12.32 -25.74 -25.91
CA GLN A 12 12.18 -24.44 -26.60
C GLN A 12 13.13 -23.35 -26.05
N GLY A 13 13.90 -23.60 -24.98
CA GLY A 13 14.76 -22.60 -24.34
C GLY A 13 16.16 -22.43 -24.94
N GLU A 14 16.45 -23.05 -26.10
CA GLU A 14 17.73 -22.86 -26.81
C GLU A 14 18.02 -21.39 -27.17
N GLU A 15 17.00 -20.51 -27.25
CA GLU A 15 17.20 -19.06 -27.44
C GLU A 15 17.59 -18.29 -26.17
N TYR A 16 17.32 -18.80 -24.96
CA TYR A 16 17.47 -18.03 -23.71
C TYR A 16 18.40 -18.68 -22.66
N GLY A 17 18.90 -19.89 -22.92
CA GLY A 17 20.18 -20.36 -22.36
C GLY A 17 20.13 -21.25 -21.11
N PHE A 18 18.99 -21.41 -20.43
CA PHE A 18 18.77 -22.37 -19.34
C PHE A 18 17.29 -22.75 -19.23
N ASP A 19 16.97 -24.03 -19.06
CA ASP A 19 15.57 -24.49 -19.01
C ASP A 19 15.07 -24.81 -17.60
N TYR A 20 15.91 -25.44 -16.77
CA TYR A 20 15.45 -25.97 -15.48
C TYR A 20 16.45 -25.76 -14.34
N LEU A 21 15.89 -25.54 -13.15
CA LEU A 21 16.58 -25.57 -11.86
C LEU A 21 16.89 -27.01 -11.46
N CYS A 22 18.13 -27.27 -11.05
CA CYS A 22 18.55 -28.53 -10.45
C CYS A 22 19.12 -28.28 -9.05
N ILE A 23 18.55 -28.92 -8.03
CA ILE A 23 19.02 -28.83 -6.63
C ILE A 23 19.36 -30.24 -6.15
N ASP A 24 20.63 -30.45 -5.78
CA ASP A 24 21.15 -31.74 -5.31
C ASP A 24 20.75 -32.90 -6.27
N ASP A 25 20.98 -32.68 -7.57
CA ASP A 25 20.68 -33.61 -8.68
C ASP A 25 19.19 -33.91 -8.93
N VAL A 26 18.28 -33.21 -8.25
CA VAL A 26 16.83 -33.25 -8.53
C VAL A 26 16.45 -32.08 -9.44
N ILE A 27 15.82 -32.38 -10.58
CA ILE A 27 15.37 -31.37 -11.56
C ILE A 27 13.96 -30.89 -11.20
N ASP A 28 13.75 -29.58 -11.18
CA ASP A 28 12.42 -28.97 -11.11
C ASP A 28 11.87 -28.75 -12.51
N GLU A 29 11.14 -29.74 -13.02
CA GLU A 29 10.54 -29.71 -14.37
C GLU A 29 9.48 -28.60 -14.56
N LYS A 30 9.04 -27.95 -13.47
CA LYS A 30 8.08 -26.85 -13.51
C LYS A 30 8.75 -25.49 -13.42
N SER A 31 10.06 -25.46 -13.22
CA SER A 31 10.81 -24.22 -13.22
C SER A 31 10.99 -23.69 -14.64
N ALA A 32 11.11 -22.37 -14.77
CA ALA A 32 11.38 -21.70 -16.03
C ALA A 32 12.28 -20.50 -15.76
N VAL A 33 13.26 -20.27 -16.64
CA VAL A 33 14.13 -19.10 -16.58
C VAL A 33 13.73 -18.13 -17.69
N HIS A 34 13.50 -16.87 -17.35
CA HIS A 34 13.23 -15.82 -18.32
C HIS A 34 14.07 -14.59 -17.99
N MET A 35 14.96 -14.18 -18.91
CA MET A 35 15.83 -13.01 -18.74
C MET A 35 16.67 -12.99 -17.44
N GLY A 36 17.02 -14.17 -16.91
CA GLY A 36 17.77 -14.33 -15.66
C GLY A 36 16.91 -14.49 -14.41
N ASP A 37 15.60 -14.20 -14.50
CA ASP A 37 14.64 -14.46 -13.44
C ASP A 37 14.20 -15.93 -13.48
N LEU A 38 14.36 -16.62 -12.35
CA LEU A 38 13.96 -18.01 -12.19
C LEU A 38 12.57 -18.09 -11.55
N THR A 39 11.61 -18.63 -12.28
CA THR A 39 10.32 -19.06 -11.73
C THR A 39 10.43 -20.50 -11.23
N ILE A 40 10.13 -20.75 -9.96
CA ILE A 40 10.14 -22.09 -9.34
C ILE A 40 8.72 -22.61 -9.24
N GLY A 41 8.47 -23.76 -9.86
CA GLY A 41 7.16 -24.40 -9.85
C GLY A 41 6.97 -25.50 -8.79
N SER A 42 8.05 -26.02 -8.21
CA SER A 42 7.97 -27.07 -7.17
C SER A 42 8.11 -26.53 -5.74
N LYS A 43 7.16 -26.91 -4.87
CA LYS A 43 7.21 -26.62 -3.43
C LYS A 43 8.45 -27.24 -2.76
N ASP A 44 8.93 -28.39 -3.25
CA ASP A 44 10.14 -29.03 -2.74
C ASP A 44 11.39 -28.18 -3.01
N SER A 45 11.50 -27.62 -4.22
CA SER A 45 12.58 -26.70 -4.59
C SER A 45 12.58 -25.45 -3.71
N VAL A 46 11.41 -24.82 -3.52
CA VAL A 46 11.26 -23.66 -2.62
C VAL A 46 11.69 -24.02 -1.20
N THR A 47 11.28 -25.20 -0.70
CA THR A 47 11.65 -25.67 0.64
C THR A 47 13.16 -25.86 0.78
N LYS A 48 13.82 -26.44 -0.24
CA LYS A 48 15.27 -26.60 -0.25
C LYS A 48 16.01 -25.26 -0.29
N LEU A 49 15.54 -24.32 -1.10
CA LEU A 49 16.14 -22.97 -1.17
C LEU A 49 15.85 -22.13 0.07
N SER A 50 14.79 -22.44 0.85
CA SER A 50 14.36 -21.66 2.01
C SER A 50 15.43 -21.49 3.10
N ILE A 51 16.43 -22.37 3.13
CA ILE A 51 17.53 -22.32 4.11
C ILE A 51 18.65 -21.35 3.74
N LEU A 52 18.73 -20.94 2.47
CA LEU A 52 19.76 -20.03 1.98
C LEU A 52 19.39 -18.58 2.28
N SER A 53 20.42 -17.76 2.52
CA SER A 53 20.23 -16.31 2.60
C SER A 53 19.99 -15.69 1.22
N VAL A 54 19.37 -14.50 1.21
CA VAL A 54 19.22 -13.68 0.02
C VAL A 54 20.57 -13.44 -0.68
N GLN A 55 21.63 -13.15 0.08
CA GLN A 55 22.99 -13.00 -0.43
C GLN A 55 23.54 -14.27 -1.10
N GLU A 56 23.20 -15.44 -0.57
CA GLU A 56 23.60 -16.72 -1.18
C GLU A 56 22.85 -16.98 -2.47
N LEU A 57 21.55 -16.68 -2.53
CA LEU A 57 20.69 -16.86 -3.71
C LEU A 57 21.11 -15.95 -4.88
N ARG A 58 21.51 -14.71 -4.60
CA ARG A 58 22.04 -13.75 -5.61
C ARG A 58 23.23 -14.26 -6.41
N LYS A 59 23.97 -15.26 -5.90
CA LYS A 59 25.09 -15.87 -6.63
C LYS A 59 24.64 -16.72 -7.81
N TYR A 60 23.35 -17.10 -7.84
CA TYR A 60 22.79 -18.03 -8.81
C TYR A 60 21.74 -17.37 -9.73
N PHE A 61 21.01 -16.36 -9.24
CA PHE A 61 19.86 -15.78 -9.94
C PHE A 61 19.85 -14.25 -9.86
N THR A 62 19.29 -13.56 -10.86
CA THR A 62 19.00 -12.11 -10.81
C THR A 62 17.64 -11.80 -10.19
N GLY A 63 16.78 -12.80 -10.16
CA GLY A 63 15.52 -12.77 -9.45
C GLY A 63 14.99 -14.17 -9.25
N LEU A 64 14.10 -14.31 -8.27
CA LEU A 64 13.47 -15.57 -7.90
C LEU A 64 11.97 -15.36 -7.74
N SER A 65 11.15 -16.06 -8.51
CA SER A 65 9.69 -16.00 -8.38
C SER A 65 9.09 -17.37 -8.05
N PHE A 66 8.07 -17.41 -7.21
CA PHE A 66 7.32 -18.63 -6.91
C PHE A 66 5.97 -18.35 -6.27
N LYS A 67 5.07 -19.32 -6.39
CA LYS A 67 3.76 -19.28 -5.71
C LYS A 67 3.93 -19.52 -4.22
N ILE A 68 3.38 -18.62 -3.42
CA ILE A 68 3.21 -18.83 -1.98
C ILE A 68 1.99 -19.77 -1.78
N ASP A 69 2.02 -20.61 -0.74
CA ASP A 69 0.97 -21.61 -0.45
C ASP A 69 -0.46 -21.05 -0.63
N GLN A 70 -1.28 -21.74 -1.43
CA GLN A 70 -2.62 -21.30 -1.86
C GLN A 70 -3.64 -21.21 -0.72
N ASN A 71 -3.32 -21.77 0.45
CA ASN A 71 -4.24 -21.80 1.60
C ASN A 71 -4.24 -20.50 2.43
N ILE A 72 -3.49 -19.48 2.03
CA ILE A 72 -3.41 -18.23 2.79
C ILE A 72 -4.66 -17.37 2.61
N THR A 73 -5.46 -17.60 1.56
CA THR A 73 -6.66 -16.82 1.33
C THR A 73 -7.87 -17.70 1.01
N GLU A 74 -8.97 -17.47 1.72
CA GLU A 74 -10.29 -18.05 1.38
C GLU A 74 -10.91 -17.43 0.10
N TRP A 75 -10.13 -16.62 -0.64
CA TRP A 75 -10.66 -15.64 -1.60
C TRP A 75 -10.37 -16.00 -3.06
N GLY A 76 -9.61 -17.06 -3.30
CA GLY A 76 -9.11 -17.37 -4.63
C GLY A 76 -8.08 -16.34 -5.12
N ILE A 77 -7.38 -15.69 -4.18
CA ILE A 77 -6.24 -14.82 -4.48
C ILE A 77 -4.99 -15.69 -4.58
N GLU A 78 -4.30 -15.62 -5.71
CA GLU A 78 -2.99 -16.23 -5.86
C GLU A 78 -1.90 -15.21 -5.49
N LEU A 79 -0.95 -15.65 -4.66
CA LEU A 79 0.19 -14.83 -4.24
C LEU A 79 1.45 -15.34 -4.91
N ASN A 80 2.07 -14.50 -5.73
CA ASN A 80 3.36 -14.75 -6.33
C ASN A 80 4.41 -13.90 -5.62
N LEU A 81 5.37 -14.53 -4.94
CA LEU A 81 6.52 -13.82 -4.41
C LEU A 81 7.58 -13.73 -5.49
N LYS A 82 8.02 -12.51 -5.82
CA LYS A 82 9.20 -12.24 -6.63
C LYS A 82 10.24 -11.53 -5.76
N LEU A 83 11.43 -12.09 -5.70
CA LEU A 83 12.59 -11.48 -5.08
C LEU A 83 13.47 -10.93 -6.21
N SER A 84 13.67 -9.61 -6.27
CA SER A 84 14.40 -8.95 -7.34
C SER A 84 15.73 -8.40 -6.84
N TYR A 85 16.78 -8.54 -7.65
CA TYR A 85 18.11 -8.00 -7.37
C TYR A 85 18.50 -7.03 -8.50
N TYR A 86 18.29 -5.72 -8.29
CA TYR A 86 18.68 -4.73 -9.29
C TYR A 86 20.21 -4.63 -9.38
N ALA A 87 20.74 -4.97 -10.55
CA ALA A 87 22.07 -4.52 -10.99
C ALA A 87 21.87 -3.28 -11.85
N ASP A 88 22.71 -2.26 -11.65
CA ASP A 88 22.68 -1.02 -12.43
C ASP A 88 22.70 -1.35 -13.94
N GLU A 89 21.70 -0.88 -14.71
CA GLU A 89 21.44 -1.28 -16.11
C GLU A 89 22.55 -0.87 -17.11
N GLY A 90 23.62 -0.25 -16.61
CA GLY A 90 24.82 0.07 -17.37
C GLY A 90 25.68 -1.16 -17.66
N GLU A 91 25.42 -1.82 -18.79
CA GLU A 91 26.17 -2.94 -19.39
C GLU A 91 25.85 -4.34 -18.82
N TYR A 92 24.99 -5.06 -19.53
CA TYR A 92 24.86 -6.53 -19.55
C TYR A 92 26.17 -7.23 -20.00
N SER A 93 27.32 -6.95 -19.37
CA SER A 93 28.60 -7.57 -19.67
C SER A 93 28.98 -8.56 -18.56
N THR A 94 28.72 -9.85 -18.79
CA THR A 94 29.47 -11.10 -18.39
C THR A 94 30.24 -11.20 -17.04
N LYS A 95 30.11 -10.26 -16.10
CA LYS A 95 30.80 -10.24 -14.80
C LYS A 95 29.82 -9.85 -13.68
N MET A 96 28.77 -10.64 -13.51
CA MET A 96 27.75 -10.52 -12.45
C MET A 96 28.24 -10.74 -11.00
N LYS A 97 29.55 -10.70 -10.72
CA LYS A 97 30.05 -11.20 -9.42
C LYS A 97 30.14 -10.17 -8.27
N GLU A 98 30.02 -8.86 -8.51
CA GLU A 98 30.39 -7.89 -7.45
C GLU A 98 29.55 -6.60 -7.33
N ARG A 99 28.38 -6.45 -7.99
CA ARG A 99 27.66 -5.15 -7.97
C ARG A 99 26.14 -5.25 -7.88
N ALA A 100 25.62 -5.60 -6.70
CA ALA A 100 24.29 -5.14 -6.33
C ALA A 100 24.47 -3.92 -5.41
N ILE A 101 24.08 -2.75 -5.89
CA ILE A 101 24.19 -1.48 -5.16
C ILE A 101 22.92 -1.24 -4.31
N TYR A 102 21.83 -1.94 -4.65
CA TYR A 102 20.52 -1.78 -4.02
C TYR A 102 20.16 -2.96 -3.11
N PRO A 103 19.41 -2.72 -2.03
CA PRO A 103 18.89 -3.78 -1.18
C PRO A 103 17.92 -4.69 -1.97
N ALA A 104 17.70 -5.91 -1.47
CA ALA A 104 16.76 -6.81 -2.13
C ALA A 104 15.35 -6.30 -1.95
N GLU A 105 14.53 -6.47 -2.97
CA GLU A 105 13.09 -6.20 -2.87
C GLU A 105 12.32 -7.50 -3.01
N ALA A 106 11.43 -7.74 -2.07
CA ALA A 106 10.41 -8.76 -2.19
C ALA A 106 9.11 -8.11 -2.64
N VAL A 107 8.51 -8.71 -3.67
CA VAL A 107 7.30 -8.26 -4.33
C VAL A 107 6.27 -9.37 -4.21
N ILE A 108 5.11 -9.10 -3.62
CA ILE A 108 3.97 -10.03 -3.57
C ILE A 108 2.95 -9.55 -4.59
N ASN A 109 2.83 -10.23 -5.71
CA ASN A 109 1.75 -9.95 -6.67
C ASN A 109 0.45 -10.58 -6.18
N ILE A 110 -0.64 -9.84 -6.31
CA ILE A 110 -1.98 -10.24 -5.90
C ILE A 110 -2.81 -10.48 -7.15
N GLU A 111 -3.07 -11.74 -7.47
CA GLU A 111 -3.86 -12.10 -8.64
C GLU A 111 -5.26 -12.56 -8.23
N VAL A 112 -6.28 -12.07 -8.93
CA VAL A 112 -7.68 -12.51 -8.79
C VAL A 112 -8.26 -12.98 -10.11
N ASP A 113 -9.10 -14.01 -10.05
CA ASP A 113 -9.92 -14.39 -11.19
C ASP A 113 -11.11 -13.43 -11.31
N VAL A 114 -10.91 -12.34 -12.06
CA VAL A 114 -11.93 -11.29 -12.31
C VAL A 114 -13.23 -11.88 -12.86
N ARG A 115 -13.17 -12.98 -13.62
CA ARG A 115 -14.36 -13.63 -14.19
C ARG A 115 -15.18 -14.40 -13.15
N LYS A 116 -14.53 -14.82 -12.05
CA LYS A 116 -15.18 -15.45 -10.90
C LYS A 116 -15.45 -14.46 -9.76
N TRP A 117 -15.14 -13.17 -9.96
CA TRP A 117 -15.36 -12.16 -8.94
C TRP A 117 -16.85 -11.93 -8.73
N ASN A 118 -17.38 -12.46 -7.63
CA ASN A 118 -18.79 -12.36 -7.25
C ASN A 118 -18.97 -11.80 -5.83
N LYS A 119 -17.94 -11.09 -5.33
CA LYS A 119 -17.96 -10.48 -4.01
C LYS A 119 -18.89 -9.27 -4.01
N THR A 120 -19.38 -8.90 -2.83
CA THR A 120 -20.29 -7.77 -2.61
C THR A 120 -19.63 -6.39 -2.72
N TYR A 121 -18.34 -6.35 -3.04
CA TYR A 121 -17.53 -5.14 -3.21
C TYR A 121 -16.80 -5.17 -4.56
N SER A 122 -16.55 -3.99 -5.12
CA SER A 122 -15.80 -3.84 -6.37
C SER A 122 -14.31 -4.14 -6.16
N LEU A 123 -13.61 -4.50 -7.24
CA LEU A 123 -12.16 -4.60 -7.22
C LEU A 123 -11.52 -3.25 -6.91
N GLU A 124 -12.04 -2.15 -7.47
CA GLU A 124 -11.57 -0.78 -7.22
C GLU A 124 -11.56 -0.42 -5.73
N ASN A 125 -12.61 -0.79 -4.99
CA ASN A 125 -12.67 -0.60 -3.53
C ASN A 125 -11.58 -1.42 -2.83
N LEU A 126 -11.40 -2.68 -3.25
CA LEU A 126 -10.38 -3.55 -2.68
C LEU A 126 -8.97 -2.97 -2.86
N ILE A 127 -8.65 -2.49 -4.05
CA ILE A 127 -7.35 -1.91 -4.42
C ILE A 127 -7.11 -0.61 -3.66
N THR A 128 -8.13 0.25 -3.60
CA THR A 128 -8.06 1.52 -2.85
C THR A 128 -7.77 1.26 -1.38
N LEU A 129 -8.48 0.29 -0.79
CA LEU A 129 -8.24 -0.11 0.59
C LEU A 129 -6.86 -0.74 0.76
N TYR A 130 -6.41 -1.61 -0.15
CA TYR A 130 -5.06 -2.15 -0.09
C TYR A 130 -3.99 -1.07 -0.08
N LYS A 131 -4.13 -0.06 -0.96
CA LYS A 131 -3.23 1.09 -1.00
C LYS A 131 -3.22 1.84 0.33
N VAL A 132 -4.40 2.27 0.79
CA VAL A 132 -4.54 3.05 2.03
C VAL A 132 -4.03 2.28 3.26
N ILE A 133 -4.35 1.00 3.38
CA ILE A 133 -3.89 0.20 4.52
C ILE A 133 -2.38 -0.07 4.42
N SER A 134 -1.83 -0.29 3.23
CA SER A 134 -0.38 -0.44 3.06
C SER A 134 0.40 0.80 3.48
N ASP A 135 -0.11 2.01 3.19
CA ASP A 135 0.51 3.29 3.55
C ASP A 135 0.59 3.53 5.08
N LYS A 136 -0.05 2.69 5.89
CA LYS A 136 0.13 2.65 7.35
C LYS A 136 1.45 2.00 7.78
N TYR A 137 2.11 1.27 6.89
CA TYR A 137 3.27 0.45 7.16
C TYR A 137 4.53 1.01 6.48
N ASP A 138 5.49 1.48 7.26
CA ASP A 138 6.69 2.19 6.77
C ASP A 138 7.52 1.41 5.74
N ASN A 139 7.44 0.08 5.77
CA ASN A 139 8.24 -0.81 4.94
C ASN A 139 7.41 -1.57 3.88
N LEU A 140 6.16 -1.20 3.65
CA LEU A 140 5.27 -1.91 2.74
C LEU A 140 4.55 -0.93 1.84
N ILE A 141 4.76 -1.05 0.53
CA ILE A 141 4.14 -0.17 -0.45
C ILE A 141 3.28 -1.02 -1.37
N PHE A 142 2.02 -0.65 -1.55
CA PHE A 142 1.16 -1.27 -2.55
C PHE A 142 1.17 -0.47 -3.85
N HIS A 143 1.60 -1.11 -4.93
CA HIS A 143 1.56 -0.60 -6.29
C HIS A 143 0.39 -1.23 -7.04
N PRO A 144 -0.71 -0.51 -7.28
CA PRO A 144 -1.81 -1.03 -8.09
C PRO A 144 -1.36 -1.25 -9.53
N ASP A 145 -1.80 -2.34 -10.15
CA ASP A 145 -1.58 -2.53 -11.58
C ASP A 145 -2.49 -1.56 -12.37
N SER A 146 -1.94 -0.93 -13.40
CA SER A 146 -2.70 -0.10 -14.35
C SER A 146 -3.60 -0.91 -15.30
N ASN A 147 -3.32 -2.21 -15.50
CA ASN A 147 -3.95 -3.07 -16.52
C ASN A 147 -4.88 -4.16 -15.96
N MET A 148 -5.52 -3.88 -14.83
CA MET A 148 -6.31 -4.82 -14.01
C MET A 148 -7.39 -5.61 -14.77
N LEU A 149 -7.99 -4.98 -15.79
CA LEU A 149 -9.13 -5.53 -16.52
C LEU A 149 -8.74 -6.69 -17.46
N ASN A 150 -7.47 -6.80 -17.84
CA ASN A 150 -7.05 -7.77 -18.85
C ASN A 150 -6.51 -9.06 -18.23
N ASP A 151 -5.71 -8.96 -17.17
CA ASP A 151 -4.89 -10.08 -16.70
C ASP A 151 -5.22 -10.56 -15.28
N GLY A 152 -6.10 -9.84 -14.57
CA GLY A 152 -6.51 -10.19 -13.20
C GLY A 152 -5.45 -9.88 -12.13
N ASP A 153 -4.38 -9.19 -12.49
CA ASP A 153 -3.43 -8.64 -11.54
C ASP A 153 -4.04 -7.40 -10.86
N LEU A 154 -4.12 -7.43 -9.52
CA LEU A 154 -4.58 -6.30 -8.73
C LEU A 154 -3.46 -5.30 -8.42
N GLY A 155 -2.21 -5.72 -8.55
CA GLY A 155 -1.06 -4.99 -8.10
C GLY A 155 -0.21 -5.81 -7.13
N SER A 156 0.80 -5.13 -6.59
CA SER A 156 1.85 -5.79 -5.83
C SER A 156 2.18 -5.06 -4.54
N PHE A 157 2.49 -5.82 -3.49
CA PHE A 157 3.15 -5.29 -2.30
C PHE A 157 4.66 -5.38 -2.45
N ILE A 158 5.36 -4.27 -2.26
CA ILE A 158 6.81 -4.19 -2.32
C ILE A 158 7.34 -3.88 -0.93
N PHE A 159 8.37 -4.61 -0.51
CA PHE A 159 9.10 -4.34 0.72
C PHE A 159 10.57 -4.71 0.60
N THR A 160 11.41 -3.97 1.33
CA THR A 160 12.86 -4.20 1.36
C THR A 160 13.21 -5.39 2.24
N VAL A 161 14.22 -6.15 1.82
CA VAL A 161 14.70 -7.36 2.49
C VAL A 161 16.19 -7.24 2.79
N ASP A 162 16.58 -7.68 3.99
CA ASP A 162 17.97 -7.80 4.40
C ASP A 162 18.67 -8.97 3.68
N ASP A 163 19.87 -8.73 3.17
CA ASP A 163 20.63 -9.72 2.40
C ASP A 163 21.03 -10.97 3.21
N HIS A 164 21.08 -10.87 4.54
CA HIS A 164 21.36 -11.99 5.43
C HIS A 164 20.11 -12.79 5.81
N MET A 165 18.91 -12.28 5.51
CA MET A 165 17.66 -12.98 5.76
C MET A 165 17.59 -14.25 4.91
N LYS A 166 17.11 -15.35 5.51
CA LYS A 166 16.88 -16.60 4.77
C LYS A 166 15.61 -16.50 3.93
N LEU A 167 15.57 -17.15 2.77
CA LEU A 167 14.38 -17.15 1.93
C LEU A 167 13.12 -17.62 2.68
N GLY A 168 13.23 -18.60 3.57
CA GLY A 168 12.11 -19.02 4.42
C GLY A 168 11.60 -17.92 5.36
N GLU A 169 12.48 -17.05 5.85
CA GLU A 169 12.12 -15.87 6.66
C GLU A 169 11.48 -14.79 5.80
N VAL A 170 11.99 -14.57 4.58
CA VAL A 170 11.39 -13.64 3.60
C VAL A 170 9.97 -14.07 3.26
N ILE A 171 9.75 -15.36 2.98
CA ILE A 171 8.41 -15.93 2.71
C ILE A 171 7.50 -15.68 3.91
N LYS A 172 7.97 -15.97 5.13
CA LYS A 172 7.16 -15.79 6.34
C LYS A 172 6.81 -14.31 6.57
N LEU A 173 7.76 -13.40 6.32
CA LEU A 173 7.53 -11.96 6.40
C LEU A 173 6.50 -11.51 5.36
N ALA A 174 6.63 -11.97 4.12
CA ALA A 174 5.68 -11.70 3.04
C ALA A 174 4.25 -12.12 3.44
N GLN A 175 4.10 -13.36 3.92
CA GLN A 175 2.83 -13.90 4.39
C GLN A 175 2.25 -13.08 5.55
N THR A 176 3.09 -12.73 6.52
CA THR A 176 2.68 -11.96 7.70
C THR A 176 2.18 -10.56 7.29
N ASN A 177 2.93 -9.86 6.43
CA ASN A 177 2.56 -8.55 5.93
C ASN A 177 1.25 -8.60 5.14
N TYR A 178 1.12 -9.57 4.23
CA TYR A 178 -0.08 -9.76 3.44
C TYR A 178 -1.31 -10.04 4.34
N ILE A 179 -1.22 -11.03 5.24
CA ILE A 179 -2.34 -11.39 6.14
C ILE A 179 -2.78 -10.17 6.95
N LYS A 180 -1.82 -9.46 7.55
CA LYS A 180 -2.09 -8.28 8.37
C LYS A 180 -2.87 -7.21 7.59
N VAL A 181 -2.40 -6.87 6.40
CA VAL A 181 -3.08 -5.88 5.54
C VAL A 181 -4.45 -6.39 5.10
N SER A 182 -4.56 -7.64 4.66
CA SER A 182 -5.82 -8.23 4.21
C SER A 182 -6.88 -8.32 5.30
N GLU A 183 -6.50 -8.60 6.56
CA GLU A 183 -7.40 -8.61 7.71
C GLU A 183 -8.00 -7.21 7.96
N GLU A 184 -7.19 -6.16 7.92
CA GLU A 184 -7.70 -4.79 8.07
C GLU A 184 -8.57 -4.35 6.90
N VAL A 185 -8.18 -4.71 5.68
CA VAL A 185 -9.00 -4.45 4.48
C VAL A 185 -10.36 -5.13 4.62
N LEU A 186 -10.39 -6.38 5.10
CA LEU A 186 -11.63 -7.10 5.39
C LEU A 186 -12.54 -6.42 6.40
N GLU A 187 -11.98 -5.83 7.45
CA GLU A 187 -12.78 -5.15 8.46
C GLU A 187 -13.48 -3.90 7.89
N LEU A 188 -12.87 -3.26 6.89
CA LEU A 188 -13.40 -2.05 6.25
C LEU A 188 -14.30 -2.34 5.04
N LEU A 189 -14.12 -3.48 4.38
CA LEU A 189 -14.87 -3.85 3.18
C LEU A 189 -16.40 -3.90 3.37
N PRO A 190 -16.97 -4.48 4.45
CA PRO A 190 -18.41 -4.43 4.70
C PRO A 190 -18.95 -3.00 4.83
N GLN A 191 -18.12 -2.07 5.30
CA GLN A 191 -18.48 -0.65 5.43
C GLN A 191 -18.45 0.06 4.07
N SER A 192 -17.68 -0.46 3.11
CA SER A 192 -17.63 0.03 1.72
C SER A 192 -18.74 -0.52 0.79
N GLN A 193 -19.70 -1.31 1.31
CA GLN A 193 -20.78 -1.90 0.52
C GLN A 193 -21.88 -0.90 0.11
N LEU A 194 -21.85 0.31 0.66
CA LEU A 194 -22.85 1.35 0.42
C LEU A 194 -22.17 2.48 -0.33
N SER A 195 -22.08 2.34 -1.64
CA SER A 195 -21.48 3.33 -2.55
C SER A 195 -19.99 3.60 -2.31
N GLU A 196 -19.33 4.13 -3.33
CA GLU A 196 -17.89 4.34 -3.34
C GLU A 196 -17.43 5.05 -2.05
N LEU A 197 -16.43 4.47 -1.40
CA LEU A 197 -15.94 4.94 -0.12
C LEU A 197 -14.82 5.95 -0.36
N LEU A 198 -14.86 7.12 0.28
CA LEU A 198 -13.70 8.01 0.34
C LEU A 198 -12.91 7.72 1.62
N VAL A 199 -11.66 7.28 1.48
CA VAL A 199 -10.73 7.09 2.60
C VAL A 199 -9.53 8.00 2.41
N THR A 200 -9.19 8.77 3.44
CA THR A 200 -8.03 9.66 3.45
C THR A 200 -7.24 9.46 4.74
N LEU A 201 -5.91 9.39 4.62
CA LEU A 201 -4.99 9.36 5.75
C LEU A 201 -4.42 10.76 5.96
N PHE A 202 -4.45 11.24 7.21
CA PHE A 202 -3.86 12.50 7.60
C PHE A 202 -2.73 12.31 8.61
N GLU A 203 -1.65 13.06 8.44
CA GLU A 203 -0.55 13.18 9.38
C GLU A 203 -0.58 14.57 10.00
N PHE A 204 -1.18 14.68 11.18
CA PHE A 204 -1.27 15.94 11.91
C PHE A 204 -0.16 16.03 12.97
N PRO A 205 0.45 17.22 13.18
CA PRO A 205 1.30 17.45 14.34
C PRO A 205 0.55 17.16 15.65
N GLU A 206 1.20 16.52 16.61
CA GLU A 206 0.56 16.06 17.85
C GLU A 206 -0.07 17.23 18.64
N GLU A 207 0.49 18.43 18.54
CA GLU A 207 -0.02 19.63 19.22
C GLU A 207 -1.38 20.09 18.71
N ILE A 208 -1.74 19.76 17.46
CA ILE A 208 -3.01 20.18 16.82
C ILE A 208 -3.87 19.00 16.37
N LYS A 209 -3.40 17.75 16.50
CA LYS A 209 -4.09 16.53 16.07
C LYS A 209 -5.54 16.45 16.56
N THR A 210 -5.78 16.74 17.84
CA THR A 210 -7.13 16.74 18.41
C THR A 210 -8.04 17.79 17.77
N ALA A 211 -7.52 19.00 17.51
CA ALA A 211 -8.27 20.09 16.87
C ALA A 211 -8.65 19.71 15.43
N CYS A 212 -7.70 19.18 14.67
CA CYS A 212 -7.91 18.74 13.30
C CYS A 212 -8.93 17.59 13.22
N LYS A 213 -8.86 16.62 14.14
CA LYS A 213 -9.87 15.55 14.24
C LYS A 213 -11.26 16.10 14.51
N GLN A 214 -11.41 17.01 15.47
CA GLN A 214 -12.70 17.65 15.76
C GLN A 214 -13.23 18.40 14.53
N TYR A 215 -12.35 19.08 13.78
CA TYR A 215 -12.73 19.74 12.54
C TYR A 215 -13.23 18.74 11.49
N LEU A 216 -12.57 17.61 11.31
CA LEU A 216 -13.03 16.54 10.40
C LEU A 216 -14.37 15.92 10.83
N ILE A 217 -14.68 15.84 12.13
CA ILE A 217 -16.01 15.38 12.59
C ILE A 217 -17.12 16.29 12.06
N TYR A 218 -16.87 17.61 12.03
CA TYR A 218 -17.85 18.57 11.51
C TYR A 218 -18.00 18.53 9.99
N PHE A 219 -17.14 17.81 9.26
CA PHE A 219 -17.29 17.63 7.83
C PHE A 219 -18.56 16.85 7.46
N GLY A 220 -18.96 15.87 8.28
CA GLY A 220 -20.20 15.14 8.04
C GLY A 220 -21.44 16.04 8.08
N GLN A 221 -21.46 17.01 9.01
CA GLN A 221 -22.52 18.02 9.06
C GLN A 221 -22.44 18.97 7.85
N PHE A 222 -21.24 19.39 7.46
CA PHE A 222 -21.04 20.23 6.28
C PHE A 222 -21.56 19.56 5.00
N LEU A 223 -21.33 18.26 4.84
CA LEU A 223 -21.90 17.49 3.71
C LEU A 223 -23.43 17.51 3.74
N ALA A 224 -24.04 17.27 4.90
CA ALA A 224 -25.49 17.32 5.05
C ALA A 224 -26.06 18.71 4.71
N ASP A 225 -25.36 19.76 5.12
CA ASP A 225 -25.75 21.15 4.85
C ASP A 225 -25.73 21.51 3.35
N ILE A 226 -24.86 20.87 2.55
CA ILE A 226 -24.84 21.00 1.09
C ILE A 226 -25.70 19.94 0.37
N GLY A 227 -26.52 19.20 1.13
CA GLY A 227 -27.47 18.23 0.61
C GLY A 227 -26.90 16.86 0.27
N ILE A 228 -25.73 16.50 0.83
CA ILE A 228 -25.09 15.20 0.66
C ILE A 228 -25.18 14.42 1.97
N ASN A 229 -25.93 13.31 1.98
CA ASN A 229 -25.97 12.43 3.15
C ASN A 229 -24.78 11.46 3.11
N ALA A 230 -23.98 11.46 4.17
CA ALA A 230 -22.85 10.56 4.29
C ALA A 230 -22.54 10.22 5.75
N ASN A 231 -22.12 8.99 5.99
CA ASN A 231 -21.57 8.56 7.26
C ASN A 231 -20.07 8.83 7.29
N THR A 232 -19.58 9.44 8.36
CA THR A 232 -18.16 9.72 8.55
C THR A 232 -17.62 8.96 9.75
N SER A 233 -16.38 8.49 9.66
CA SER A 233 -15.68 7.79 10.73
C SER A 233 -14.23 8.25 10.81
N ILE A 234 -13.73 8.37 12.04
CA ILE A 234 -12.33 8.71 12.32
C ILE A 234 -11.76 7.63 13.23
N LYS A 235 -10.59 7.10 12.85
CA LYS A 235 -9.80 6.18 13.68
C LYS A 235 -8.38 6.73 13.87
N ASP A 236 -7.85 6.59 15.08
CA ASP A 236 -6.43 6.85 15.36
C ASP A 236 -5.61 5.62 14.99
N GLU A 237 -4.54 5.81 14.23
CA GLU A 237 -3.63 4.75 13.78
C GLU A 237 -2.18 5.21 13.98
N ALA A 238 -1.58 4.84 15.11
CA ALA A 238 -0.26 5.34 15.54
C ALA A 238 -0.15 6.88 15.43
N ASN A 239 0.62 7.38 14.46
CA ASN A 239 0.85 8.81 14.22
C ASN A 239 -0.07 9.40 13.13
N LYS A 240 -0.98 8.60 12.58
CA LYS A 240 -1.90 8.99 11.50
C LYS A 240 -3.35 8.98 11.97
N VAL A 241 -4.19 9.71 11.25
CA VAL A 241 -5.64 9.74 11.43
C VAL A 241 -6.28 9.23 10.16
N LEU A 242 -6.99 8.09 10.25
CA LEU A 242 -7.76 7.53 9.15
C LEU A 242 -9.15 8.15 9.15
N PHE A 243 -9.49 8.87 8.07
CA PHE A 243 -10.81 9.45 7.86
C PHE A 243 -11.54 8.74 6.74
N THR A 244 -12.75 8.29 7.03
CA THR A 244 -13.57 7.47 6.15
C THR A 244 -14.92 8.14 5.96
N ILE A 245 -15.36 8.29 4.71
CA ILE A 245 -16.66 8.87 4.34
C ILE A 245 -17.39 7.88 3.43
N ILE A 246 -18.59 7.49 3.84
CA ILE A 246 -19.48 6.57 3.12
C ILE A 246 -20.72 7.37 2.69
N PRO A 247 -20.86 7.74 1.41
CA PRO A 247 -22.08 8.38 0.93
C PRO A 247 -23.29 7.44 1.10
N GLU A 248 -24.48 8.02 1.27
CA GLU A 248 -25.73 7.24 1.23
C GLU A 248 -26.29 7.16 -0.21
N ASP A 249 -25.97 8.14 -1.06
CA ASP A 249 -26.62 8.39 -2.34
C ASP A 249 -25.88 7.87 -3.60
N GLY A 250 -24.88 6.98 -3.47
CA GLY A 250 -24.22 6.41 -4.65
C GLY A 250 -22.97 7.18 -5.14
N THR A 251 -22.51 6.82 -6.33
CA THR A 251 -21.22 7.23 -6.91
C THR A 251 -21.14 8.71 -7.31
N GLU A 252 -22.26 9.31 -7.73
CA GLU A 252 -22.31 10.74 -8.11
C GLU A 252 -22.03 11.70 -6.93
N ALA A 253 -22.16 11.20 -5.70
CA ALA A 253 -21.81 11.96 -4.49
C ALA A 253 -20.30 11.98 -4.24
N LEU A 254 -19.54 10.98 -4.69
CA LEU A 254 -18.14 10.82 -4.28
C LEU A 254 -17.24 11.97 -4.77
N ASP A 255 -17.34 12.33 -6.05
CA ASP A 255 -16.53 13.41 -6.61
C ASP A 255 -16.89 14.75 -5.97
N LYS A 256 -18.19 14.99 -5.72
CA LYS A 256 -18.65 16.16 -4.98
C LYS A 256 -18.11 16.16 -3.54
N ILE A 257 -18.05 15.00 -2.88
CA ILE A 257 -17.47 14.85 -1.55
C ILE A 257 -15.96 15.11 -1.56
N LYS A 258 -15.23 14.67 -2.58
CA LYS A 258 -13.78 14.93 -2.73
C LYS A 258 -13.53 16.44 -2.90
N ASP A 259 -14.24 17.09 -3.81
CA ASP A 259 -14.13 18.54 -4.03
C ASP A 259 -14.50 19.31 -2.75
N ALA A 260 -15.58 18.90 -2.08
CA ALA A 260 -16.02 19.46 -0.82
C ALA A 260 -14.95 19.28 0.28
N LEU A 261 -14.33 18.11 0.37
CA LEU A 261 -13.29 17.82 1.36
C LEU A 261 -12.07 18.70 1.11
N GLU A 262 -11.64 18.85 -0.15
CA GLU A 262 -10.50 19.71 -0.51
C GLU A 262 -10.77 21.17 -0.14
N ILE A 263 -11.96 21.69 -0.45
CA ILE A 263 -12.34 23.05 -0.05
C ILE A 263 -12.36 23.18 1.48
N TYR A 264 -12.92 22.18 2.17
CA TYR A 264 -13.10 22.19 3.61
C TYR A 264 -11.76 22.19 4.37
N ILE A 265 -10.83 21.30 4.02
CA ILE A 265 -9.53 21.21 4.70
C ILE A 265 -8.66 22.45 4.45
N ASN A 266 -8.82 23.11 3.31
CA ASN A 266 -8.03 24.29 2.94
C ASN A 266 -8.64 25.61 3.47
N ALA A 267 -9.90 25.59 3.92
CA ALA A 267 -10.59 26.79 4.41
C ALA A 267 -9.84 27.53 5.54
N PRO A 268 -9.30 26.86 6.58
CA PRO A 268 -8.55 27.53 7.64
C PRO A 268 -7.29 28.25 7.12
N ALA A 269 -6.67 27.77 6.05
CA ALA A 269 -5.50 28.41 5.46
C ALA A 269 -5.84 29.56 4.50
N ASN A 270 -7.09 29.68 4.05
CA ASN A 270 -7.50 30.68 3.07
C ASN A 270 -7.85 32.04 3.73
N PRO A 271 -7.03 33.09 3.56
CA PRO A 271 -7.26 34.39 4.20
C PRO A 271 -8.48 35.13 3.65
N ASN A 272 -8.96 34.78 2.46
CA ASN A 272 -10.10 35.45 1.83
C ASN A 272 -11.45 34.87 2.24
N ILE A 273 -11.46 33.74 2.96
CA ILE A 273 -12.71 33.02 3.24
C ILE A 273 -13.66 33.83 4.13
N ASP A 274 -13.13 34.60 5.08
CA ASP A 274 -13.94 35.41 6.00
C ASP A 274 -14.72 36.49 5.22
N SER A 275 -14.11 37.06 4.19
CA SER A 275 -14.74 38.06 3.31
C SER A 275 -15.83 37.46 2.40
N GLN A 276 -15.72 36.18 2.06
CA GLN A 276 -16.71 35.45 1.26
C GLN A 276 -17.88 34.98 2.11
N ILE A 277 -17.61 34.55 3.35
CA ILE A 277 -18.62 34.05 4.28
C ILE A 277 -19.45 35.20 4.88
N THR A 278 -18.84 36.33 5.26
CA THR A 278 -19.56 37.45 5.92
C THR A 278 -20.65 38.08 5.06
N ALA A 279 -20.64 37.84 3.74
CA ALA A 279 -21.69 38.27 2.82
C ALA A 279 -22.92 37.33 2.81
N SER A 280 -22.81 36.13 3.39
CA SER A 280 -23.89 35.13 3.41
C SER A 280 -24.74 35.24 4.68
N SER A 281 -26.06 35.17 4.51
CA SER A 281 -27.03 35.02 5.61
C SER A 281 -27.40 33.57 5.88
N ASP A 282 -26.79 32.62 5.17
CA ASP A 282 -27.08 31.20 5.30
C ASP A 282 -26.49 30.64 6.60
N ILE A 283 -27.33 29.98 7.41
CA ILE A 283 -26.95 29.40 8.70
C ILE A 283 -25.85 28.35 8.52
N ALA A 284 -25.90 27.53 7.47
CA ALA A 284 -24.88 26.52 7.19
C ALA A 284 -23.51 27.17 6.95
N VAL A 285 -23.49 28.27 6.17
CA VAL A 285 -22.26 29.02 5.88
C VAL A 285 -21.71 29.68 7.16
N LEU A 286 -22.58 30.21 8.01
CA LEU A 286 -22.18 30.78 9.30
C LEU A 286 -21.64 29.71 10.26
N GLN A 287 -22.24 28.52 10.29
CA GLN A 287 -21.77 27.40 11.10
C GLN A 287 -20.41 26.90 10.64
N TRP A 288 -20.21 26.75 9.32
CA TRP A 288 -18.91 26.40 8.76
C TRP A 288 -17.85 27.45 9.10
N SER A 289 -18.18 28.75 9.01
CA SER A 289 -17.30 29.84 9.43
C SER A 289 -16.86 29.76 10.89
N ALA A 290 -17.81 29.44 11.78
CA ALA A 290 -17.53 29.26 13.19
C ALA A 290 -16.55 28.10 13.41
N ASN A 291 -16.74 26.98 12.71
CA ASN A 291 -15.84 25.82 12.76
C ASN A 291 -14.43 26.16 12.24
N VAL A 292 -14.33 26.90 11.12
CA VAL A 292 -13.06 27.39 10.55
C VAL A 292 -12.34 28.31 11.53
N SER A 293 -13.04 29.29 12.08
CA SER A 293 -12.51 30.25 13.05
C SER A 293 -12.05 29.55 14.33
N HIS A 294 -12.81 28.54 14.78
CA HIS A 294 -12.46 27.74 15.94
C HIS A 294 -11.16 26.96 15.73
N LEU A 295 -11.00 26.28 14.59
CA LEU A 295 -9.77 25.56 14.26
C LEU A 295 -8.57 26.52 14.17
N ARG A 296 -8.71 27.68 13.50
CA ARG A 296 -7.66 28.71 13.46
C ARG A 296 -7.23 29.15 14.85
N GLY A 297 -8.20 29.38 15.74
CA GLY A 297 -7.93 29.71 17.14
C GLY A 297 -7.12 28.63 17.85
N GLN A 298 -7.49 27.35 17.70
CA GLN A 298 -6.77 26.23 18.29
C GLN A 298 -5.33 26.11 17.76
N VAL A 299 -5.13 26.27 16.45
CA VAL A 299 -3.81 26.23 15.82
C VAL A 299 -2.93 27.40 16.30
N MET A 300 -3.48 28.62 16.36
CA MET A 300 -2.75 29.81 16.84
C MET A 300 -2.33 29.64 18.31
N LEU A 301 -3.21 29.07 19.16
CA LEU A 301 -2.88 28.79 20.55
C LEU A 301 -1.77 27.74 20.69
N ALA A 302 -1.82 26.67 19.90
CA ALA A 302 -0.78 25.65 19.89
C ALA A 302 0.58 26.24 19.47
N GLN A 303 0.61 27.08 18.44
CA GLN A 303 1.82 27.77 18.00
C GLN A 303 2.39 28.71 19.06
N ALA A 304 1.54 29.50 19.73
CA ALA A 304 1.96 30.38 20.82
C ALA A 304 2.54 29.57 22.00
N ALA A 305 1.95 28.41 22.32
CA ALA A 305 2.46 27.52 23.35
C ALA A 305 3.86 26.96 23.01
N ILE A 306 4.08 26.57 21.76
CA ILE A 306 5.39 26.12 21.26
C ILE A 306 6.42 27.25 21.40
N GLN A 307 6.11 28.45 20.90
CA GLN A 307 7.02 29.60 20.99
C GLN A 307 7.39 29.96 22.44
N MET A 308 6.42 29.90 23.36
CA MET A 308 6.69 30.12 24.79
C MET A 308 7.61 29.06 25.39
N LYS A 309 7.42 27.79 25.01
CA LYS A 309 8.28 26.69 25.45
C LYS A 309 9.70 26.87 24.93
N ASP A 310 9.86 27.22 23.66
CA ASP A 310 11.17 27.40 23.04
C ASP A 310 11.92 28.59 23.63
N ALA A 311 11.25 29.73 23.83
CA ALA A 311 11.84 30.89 24.52
C ALA A 311 12.26 30.57 25.96
N THR A 312 11.50 29.72 26.65
CA THR A 312 11.86 29.26 28.01
C THR A 312 13.10 28.37 27.98
N ILE A 313 13.22 27.48 26.99
CA ILE A 313 14.39 26.62 26.81
C ILE A 313 15.64 27.46 26.51
N GLU A 314 15.54 28.45 25.61
CA GLU A 314 16.65 29.37 25.30
C GLU A 314 17.10 30.17 26.53
N THR A 315 16.17 30.57 27.39
CA THR A 315 16.49 31.31 28.62
C THR A 315 17.18 30.43 29.67
N LEU A 316 17.09 29.10 29.56
CA LEU A 316 17.69 28.13 30.47
C LEU A 316 19.04 27.56 29.99
N GLN A 317 19.50 27.94 28.78
CA GLN A 317 20.80 27.56 28.21
C GLN A 317 21.84 28.66 28.40
#